data_AF-A0A351TY23-F1
#
_entry.id   AF-A0A351TY23-F1
#
_cell.length_a   1.000
_cell.length_b   1.000
_cell.length_c   1.000
_cell.angle_alpha   90.00
_cell.angle_beta   90.00
_cell.angle_gamma   90.00
#
_symmetry.space_group_name_H-M   'P 1'
#
loop_
_entity.id
_entity.type
_entity.pdbx_description
1 polymer ?
#
loop_
_entity_poly.entity_id
_entity_poly.type
_entity_poly.pdbx_seq_one_letter_code
_entity_poly.pdbx_strand_id
1 'polypeptide(L)'
;MLISLLKNKLILAAILLLFLGVGGFAAKNNFFSKKTLDSLKNSAQDGATNAKTDSDGDGLADWEESIQKTDPNNPDTDVDGYLDGEEMASGYDPLKPAPNDLLSARTKQENASAKILQNFVKKVADEKQKLAANGQPDAPVSLKGFEMLKIAEDAVA
;
A
#
# COMPACT_ATOMS: atom_id res chain seq x y z
N MET A 1 -6.52 89.65 1.85
CA MET A 1 -7.12 88.53 1.09
C MET A 1 -6.14 87.79 0.17
N LEU A 2 -5.23 88.45 -0.56
CA LEU A 2 -4.32 87.78 -1.52
C LEU A 2 -3.35 86.74 -0.90
N ILE A 3 -2.83 86.99 0.31
CA ILE A 3 -1.88 86.08 0.99
C ILE A 3 -2.54 84.75 1.38
N SER A 4 -3.85 84.76 1.68
CA SER A 4 -4.61 83.55 2.01
C SER A 4 -4.89 82.67 0.79
N LEU A 5 -5.07 83.29 -0.38
CA LEU A 5 -5.26 82.58 -1.66
C LEU A 5 -3.97 81.91 -2.14
N LEU A 6 -2.80 82.50 -1.87
CA LEU A 6 -1.50 81.92 -2.24
C LEU A 6 -1.15 80.70 -1.37
N LYS A 7 -1.47 80.72 -0.07
CA LYS A 7 -1.20 79.61 0.87
C LYS A 7 -1.97 78.34 0.52
N ASN A 8 -3.24 78.45 0.12
CA ASN A 8 -4.06 77.29 -0.23
C ASN A 8 -3.59 76.61 -1.53
N LYS A 9 -3.07 77.37 -2.49
CA LYS A 9 -2.48 76.81 -3.72
C LYS A 9 -1.14 76.10 -3.46
N LEU A 10 -0.34 76.63 -2.54
CA LEU A 10 0.94 76.03 -2.12
C LEU A 10 0.73 74.71 -1.39
N ILE A 11 -0.28 74.63 -0.51
CA ILE A 11 -0.67 73.39 0.18
C ILE A 11 -1.15 72.35 -0.82
N LEU A 12 -1.97 72.73 -1.81
CA LEU A 12 -2.48 71.82 -2.82
C LEU A 12 -1.36 71.24 -3.71
N ALA A 13 -0.36 72.06 -4.08
CA ALA A 13 0.81 71.62 -4.84
C ALA A 13 1.71 70.65 -4.05
N ALA A 14 1.88 70.88 -2.75
CA ALA A 14 2.66 70.00 -1.88
C ALA A 14 2.00 68.61 -1.73
N ILE A 15 0.68 68.55 -1.62
CA ILE A 15 -0.08 67.29 -1.56
C ILE A 15 0.06 66.51 -2.88
N LEU A 16 -0.05 67.20 -4.03
CA LEU A 16 0.11 66.57 -5.34
C LEU A 16 1.52 65.96 -5.53
N LEU A 17 2.57 66.66 -5.09
CA LEU A 17 3.94 66.16 -5.12
C LEU A 17 4.16 64.96 -4.18
N LEU A 18 3.43 64.90 -3.06
CA LEU A 18 3.49 63.78 -2.12
C LEU A 18 2.84 62.52 -2.73
N PHE A 19 1.77 62.67 -3.52
CA PHE A 19 1.16 61.56 -4.27
C PHE A 19 2.00 61.11 -5.46
N LEU A 20 2.70 62.02 -6.16
CA LEU A 20 3.65 61.68 -7.23
C LEU A 20 4.94 61.02 -6.68
N GLY A 21 5.36 61.38 -5.46
CA GLY A 21 6.61 60.90 -4.84
C GLY A 21 6.59 59.47 -4.31
N VAL A 22 5.41 58.89 -4.05
CA VAL A 22 5.30 57.51 -3.55
C VAL A 22 5.33 56.47 -4.69
N GLY A 23 5.06 56.88 -5.93
CA GLY A 23 5.09 55.98 -7.10
C GLY A 23 6.49 55.65 -7.65
N GLY A 24 7.55 56.26 -7.12
CA GLY A 24 8.90 56.23 -7.71
C GLY A 24 9.90 55.25 -7.10
N PHE A 25 9.51 54.38 -6.16
CA PHE A 25 10.40 53.38 -5.57
C PHE A 25 10.05 51.95 -6.02
N ALA A 26 9.96 51.74 -7.34
CA ALA A 26 10.00 50.41 -7.91
C ALA A 26 11.48 49.98 -8.05
N ALA A 27 12.03 49.47 -6.94
CA ALA A 27 13.34 48.84 -6.90
C ALA A 27 13.42 47.73 -7.98
N LYS A 28 14.38 47.88 -8.91
CA LYS A 28 14.83 46.78 -9.78
C LYS A 28 15.50 45.70 -8.93
N ASN A 29 14.71 44.79 -8.36
CA ASN A 29 15.19 43.52 -7.83
C ASN A 29 14.70 42.36 -8.72
N ASN A 30 15.05 42.41 -10.01
CA ASN A 30 14.92 41.26 -10.92
C ASN A 30 16.15 40.32 -10.82
N PHE A 31 16.69 40.12 -9.62
CA PHE A 31 17.91 39.34 -9.39
C PHE A 31 17.76 38.29 -8.27
N PHE A 32 16.55 37.81 -7.99
CA PHE A 32 16.39 36.60 -7.18
C PHE A 32 15.63 35.54 -7.98
N SER A 33 16.40 34.91 -8.86
CA SER A 33 16.33 33.49 -9.24
C SER A 33 14.93 32.88 -9.42
N LYS A 34 14.39 33.02 -10.63
CA LYS A 34 13.31 32.16 -11.15
C LYS A 34 13.67 30.65 -11.02
N LYS A 35 14.96 30.33 -11.03
CA LYS A 35 15.52 28.97 -10.84
C LYS A 35 15.22 28.38 -9.46
N THR A 36 15.00 29.22 -8.44
CA THR A 36 14.68 28.77 -7.08
C THR A 36 13.18 28.57 -6.89
N LEU A 37 12.33 29.39 -7.54
CA LEU A 37 10.87 29.28 -7.46
C LEU A 37 10.34 28.04 -8.19
N ASP A 38 10.93 27.69 -9.33
CA ASP A 38 10.56 26.48 -10.06
C ASP A 38 10.99 25.22 -9.28
N SER A 39 12.08 25.29 -8.51
CA SER A 39 12.55 24.20 -7.64
C SER A 39 11.70 24.01 -6.37
N LEU A 40 11.07 25.09 -5.85
CA LEU A 40 10.14 25.02 -4.72
C LEU A 40 8.73 24.56 -5.13
N LYS A 41 8.33 24.78 -6.38
CA LYS A 41 7.06 24.26 -6.90
C LYS A 41 7.11 22.76 -7.18
N ASN A 42 8.24 22.24 -7.67
CA ASN A 42 8.40 20.80 -7.89
C ASN A 42 8.44 20.00 -6.57
N SER A 43 8.99 20.57 -5.49
CA SER A 43 9.03 19.92 -4.17
C SER A 43 7.70 19.99 -3.40
N ALA A 44 6.74 20.83 -3.82
CA ALA A 44 5.37 20.80 -3.31
C ALA A 44 4.48 19.79 -4.05
N GLN A 45 4.87 19.38 -5.26
CA GLN A 45 4.13 18.42 -6.07
C GLN A 45 4.45 16.97 -5.66
N ASP A 46 5.71 16.67 -5.32
CA ASP A 46 6.14 15.33 -4.90
C ASP A 46 5.66 14.96 -3.48
N GLY A 47 5.37 15.96 -2.62
CA GLY A 47 4.74 15.74 -1.31
C GLY A 47 3.23 15.54 -1.37
N ALA A 48 2.59 15.95 -2.47
CA ALA A 48 1.14 15.84 -2.66
C ALA A 48 0.71 14.54 -3.37
N THR A 49 1.63 13.86 -4.07
CA THR A 49 1.35 12.56 -4.70
C THR A 49 1.46 11.41 -3.71
N ASN A 50 2.44 11.43 -2.80
CA ASN A 50 2.65 10.36 -1.83
C ASN A 50 1.53 10.24 -0.77
N ALA A 51 0.75 11.30 -0.55
CA ALA A 51 -0.40 11.26 0.36
C ALA A 51 -1.63 10.56 -0.26
N LYS A 52 -1.58 10.18 -1.54
CA LYS A 52 -2.70 9.57 -2.25
C LYS A 52 -2.27 8.39 -3.15
N THR A 53 -1.02 7.93 -3.01
CA THR A 53 -0.62 6.68 -3.65
C THR A 53 -1.32 5.54 -2.92
N ASP A 54 -1.95 4.67 -3.70
CA ASP A 54 -2.62 3.42 -3.31
C ASP A 54 -2.06 2.40 -4.31
N SER A 55 -1.01 1.71 -3.88
CA SER A 55 -0.10 0.95 -4.75
C SER A 55 -0.70 -0.38 -5.20
N ASP A 56 -1.59 -0.98 -4.41
CA ASP A 56 -2.30 -2.22 -4.73
C ASP A 56 -3.77 -2.02 -5.10
N GLY A 57 -4.33 -0.82 -4.89
CA GLY A 57 -5.66 -0.44 -5.34
C GLY A 57 -6.79 -0.94 -4.45
N ASP A 58 -6.51 -1.20 -3.18
CA ASP A 58 -7.44 -1.81 -2.24
C ASP A 58 -8.35 -0.76 -1.54
N GLY A 59 -8.01 0.52 -1.67
CA GLY A 59 -8.75 1.65 -1.12
C GLY A 59 -8.12 2.29 0.13
N LEU A 60 -7.01 1.77 0.65
CA LEU A 60 -6.10 2.48 1.55
C LEU A 60 -4.98 3.15 0.77
N ALA A 61 -4.52 4.30 1.23
CA ALA A 61 -3.27 4.85 0.73
C ALA A 61 -2.06 4.16 1.38
N ASP A 62 -0.93 4.05 0.67
CA ASP A 62 0.32 3.41 1.15
C ASP A 62 0.77 3.92 2.53
N TRP A 63 0.49 5.20 2.82
CA TRP A 63 0.83 5.81 4.11
C TRP A 63 -0.11 5.38 5.24
N GLU A 64 -1.38 5.10 4.94
CA GLU A 64 -2.35 4.53 5.88
C GLU A 64 -1.99 3.10 6.19
N GLU A 65 -1.65 2.33 5.16
CA GLU A 65 -1.19 0.95 5.28
C GLU A 65 0.07 0.82 6.13
N SER A 66 1.03 1.74 5.96
CA SER A 66 2.22 1.81 6.81
C SER A 66 1.87 2.03 8.30
N ILE A 67 0.78 2.74 8.60
CA ILE A 67 0.30 2.95 9.97
C ILE A 67 -0.42 1.71 10.51
N GLN A 68 -1.26 1.08 9.68
CA GLN A 68 -2.00 -0.13 10.04
C GLN A 68 -1.14 -1.39 10.03
N LYS A 69 0.07 -1.31 9.45
CA LYS A 69 1.01 -2.42 9.25
C LYS A 69 0.51 -3.48 8.26
N THR A 70 -0.31 -3.07 7.30
CA THR A 70 -0.63 -3.84 6.10
C THR A 70 0.49 -3.70 5.06
N ASP A 71 0.46 -4.51 4.00
CA ASP A 71 1.46 -4.49 2.93
C ASP A 71 0.99 -3.64 1.74
N PRO A 72 1.63 -2.49 1.43
CA PRO A 72 1.20 -1.59 0.36
C PRO A 72 1.22 -2.15 -1.06
N ASN A 73 1.66 -3.38 -1.26
CA ASN A 73 1.68 -4.04 -2.56
C ASN A 73 0.81 -5.30 -2.58
N ASN A 74 0.03 -5.53 -1.52
CA ASN A 74 -0.80 -6.69 -1.37
C ASN A 74 -2.17 -6.28 -0.83
N PRO A 75 -3.22 -6.30 -1.68
CA PRO A 75 -4.49 -5.69 -1.33
C PRO A 75 -5.32 -6.50 -0.30
N ASP A 76 -4.78 -7.59 0.23
CA ASP A 76 -5.36 -8.54 1.19
C ASP A 76 -4.21 -9.13 2.02
N THR A 77 -3.84 -8.45 3.11
CA THR A 77 -2.62 -8.71 3.88
C THR A 77 -2.67 -10.04 4.62
N ASP A 78 -3.82 -10.43 5.15
CA ASP A 78 -3.97 -11.67 5.90
C ASP A 78 -4.43 -12.87 5.05
N VAL A 79 -4.70 -12.61 3.77
CA VAL A 79 -4.98 -13.59 2.71
C VAL A 79 -6.30 -14.32 2.96
N ASP A 80 -7.29 -13.60 3.47
CA ASP A 80 -8.63 -14.12 3.73
C ASP A 80 -9.64 -13.82 2.59
N GLY A 81 -9.21 -13.04 1.60
CA GLY A 81 -9.99 -12.69 0.43
C GLY A 81 -10.91 -11.48 0.60
N TYR A 82 -10.85 -10.78 1.74
CA TYR A 82 -11.32 -9.41 1.89
C TYR A 82 -10.15 -8.44 1.68
N LEU A 83 -10.46 -7.26 1.14
CA LEU A 83 -9.44 -6.24 0.91
C LEU A 83 -9.16 -5.49 2.21
N ASP A 84 -7.91 -5.13 2.50
CA ASP A 84 -7.57 -4.44 3.76
C ASP A 84 -8.41 -3.16 3.92
N GLY A 85 -8.66 -2.46 2.80
CA GLY A 85 -9.48 -1.25 2.73
C GLY A 85 -10.96 -1.48 3.04
N GLU A 86 -11.52 -2.60 2.56
CA GLU A 86 -12.90 -2.99 2.83
C GLU A 86 -13.08 -3.38 4.30
N GLU A 87 -12.11 -4.11 4.84
CA GLU A 87 -12.08 -4.53 6.24
C GLU A 87 -12.00 -3.33 7.18
N MET A 88 -11.09 -2.40 6.91
CA MET A 88 -10.93 -1.16 7.66
C MET A 88 -12.20 -0.29 7.61
N ALA A 89 -12.84 -0.17 6.45
CA ALA A 89 -14.11 0.54 6.31
C ALA A 89 -15.27 -0.13 7.08
N SER A 90 -15.20 -1.45 7.23
CA SER A 90 -16.21 -2.28 7.91
C SER A 90 -15.91 -2.49 9.41
N GLY A 91 -14.76 -2.01 9.91
CA GLY A 91 -14.34 -2.11 11.30
C GLY A 91 -13.73 -3.46 11.69
N TYR A 92 -13.26 -4.23 10.71
CA TYR A 92 -12.46 -5.44 10.89
C TYR A 92 -10.97 -5.09 11.01
N ASP A 93 -10.16 -6.11 11.29
CA ASP A 93 -8.70 -5.99 11.49
C ASP A 93 -8.01 -6.67 10.30
N PRO A 94 -7.38 -5.93 9.37
CA PRO A 94 -6.80 -6.47 8.12
C PRO A 94 -5.57 -7.36 8.33
N LEU A 95 -5.20 -7.58 9.59
CA LEU A 95 -4.14 -8.51 9.99
C LEU A 95 -4.71 -9.79 10.61
N LYS A 96 -6.03 -9.96 10.61
CA LYS A 96 -6.73 -11.09 11.23
C LYS A 96 -7.88 -11.60 10.37
N PRO A 97 -7.78 -12.86 9.89
CA PRO A 97 -8.79 -13.41 9.01
C PRO A 97 -10.20 -13.35 9.61
N ALA A 98 -11.14 -12.84 8.82
CA ALA A 98 -12.53 -12.68 9.17
C ALA A 98 -13.28 -14.03 9.25
N PRO A 99 -14.34 -14.14 10.09
CA PRO A 99 -15.18 -15.33 10.11
C PRO A 99 -15.98 -15.45 8.80
N ASN A 100 -15.80 -16.58 8.09
CA ASN A 100 -16.42 -16.96 6.80
C ASN A 100 -15.63 -16.62 5.51
N ASP A 101 -14.33 -16.43 5.63
CA ASP A 101 -13.49 -16.10 4.48
C ASP A 101 -13.33 -17.29 3.48
N LEU A 102 -12.88 -16.95 2.25
CA LEU A 102 -12.81 -17.88 1.11
C LEU A 102 -11.57 -18.81 1.14
N LEU A 103 -10.74 -18.76 2.19
CA LEU A 103 -9.63 -19.69 2.45
C LEU A 103 -10.09 -21.15 2.40
N SER A 104 -11.34 -21.46 2.71
CA SER A 104 -11.83 -22.85 2.67
C SER A 104 -11.62 -23.55 1.31
N ALA A 105 -11.53 -22.84 0.19
CA ALA A 105 -11.23 -23.44 -1.11
C ALA A 105 -9.73 -23.67 -1.34
N ARG A 106 -8.87 -22.66 -1.06
CA ARG A 106 -7.41 -22.76 -1.24
C ARG A 106 -6.77 -23.66 -0.19
N THR A 107 -7.14 -23.51 1.09
CA THR A 107 -6.65 -24.36 2.17
C THR A 107 -7.07 -25.83 1.96
N LYS A 108 -8.24 -26.10 1.37
CA LYS A 108 -8.67 -27.48 1.04
C LYS A 108 -7.83 -28.10 -0.08
N GLN A 109 -7.41 -27.30 -1.07
CA GLN A 109 -6.52 -27.74 -2.16
C GLN A 109 -5.07 -27.94 -1.71
N GLU A 110 -4.51 -27.05 -0.88
CA GLU A 110 -3.17 -27.21 -0.32
C GLU A 110 -3.12 -28.35 0.71
N ASN A 111 -4.17 -28.49 1.53
CA ASN A 111 -4.31 -29.62 2.45
C ASN A 111 -4.47 -30.96 1.72
N ALA A 112 -5.08 -31.00 0.53
CA ALA A 112 -5.19 -32.22 -0.24
C ALA A 112 -3.79 -32.71 -0.70
N SER A 113 -2.96 -31.80 -1.20
CA SER A 113 -1.59 -32.11 -1.62
C SER A 113 -0.71 -32.51 -0.44
N ALA A 114 -0.80 -31.78 0.67
CA ALA A 114 -0.10 -32.12 1.91
C ALA A 114 -0.56 -33.48 2.48
N LYS A 115 -1.86 -33.79 2.41
CA LYS A 115 -2.42 -35.06 2.87
C LYS A 115 -1.98 -36.24 2.01
N ILE A 116 -1.83 -36.06 0.70
CA ILE A 116 -1.26 -37.10 -0.19
C ILE A 116 0.18 -37.42 0.23
N LEU A 117 1.00 -36.39 0.47
CA LEU A 117 2.39 -36.57 0.92
C LEU A 117 2.47 -37.21 2.30
N GLN A 118 1.64 -36.78 3.25
CA GLN A 118 1.59 -37.39 4.59
C GLN A 118 1.18 -38.87 4.54
N ASN A 119 0.19 -39.21 3.71
CA ASN A 119 -0.23 -40.60 3.50
C ASN A 119 0.88 -41.44 2.85
N PHE A 120 1.64 -40.86 1.91
CA PHE A 120 2.80 -41.51 1.31
C PHE A 120 3.88 -41.81 2.35
N VAL A 121 4.29 -40.79 3.12
CA VAL A 121 5.33 -40.90 4.15
C VAL A 121 4.95 -41.95 5.19
N LYS A 122 3.69 -41.94 5.65
CA LYS A 122 3.18 -42.94 6.60
C LYS A 122 3.27 -44.36 6.05
N LYS A 123 2.85 -44.59 4.79
CA LYS A 123 2.90 -45.92 4.18
C LYS A 123 4.33 -46.42 3.98
N VAL A 124 5.25 -45.53 3.59
CA VAL A 124 6.69 -45.86 3.50
C VAL A 124 7.24 -46.27 4.86
N ALA A 125 6.86 -45.56 5.93
CA ALA A 125 7.26 -45.91 7.28
C ALA A 125 6.69 -47.28 7.71
N ASP A 126 5.41 -47.55 7.45
CA ASP A 126 4.76 -48.81 7.78
C ASP A 126 5.37 -50.00 7.02
N GLU A 127 5.70 -49.84 5.74
CA GLU A 127 6.40 -50.88 4.98
C GLU A 127 7.82 -51.11 5.48
N LYS A 128 8.58 -50.05 5.80
CA LYS A 128 9.91 -50.21 6.40
C LYS A 128 9.84 -50.97 7.73
N GLN A 129 8.82 -50.71 8.55
CA GLN A 129 8.62 -51.45 9.79
C GLN A 129 8.30 -52.92 9.53
N LYS A 130 7.46 -53.23 8.52
CA LYS A 130 7.17 -54.63 8.12
C LYS A 130 8.41 -55.35 7.59
N LEU A 131 9.22 -54.67 6.78
CA LEU A 131 10.47 -55.20 6.25
C LEU A 131 11.48 -55.47 7.38
N ALA A 132 11.60 -54.54 8.34
CA ALA A 132 12.41 -54.73 9.53
C ALA A 132 11.91 -55.90 10.40
N ALA A 133 10.59 -56.03 10.59
CA ALA A 133 9.97 -57.13 11.33
C ALA A 133 10.18 -58.50 10.65
N ASN A 134 10.29 -58.52 9.32
CA ASN A 134 10.59 -59.71 8.53
C ASN A 134 12.10 -59.97 8.36
N GLY A 135 12.96 -59.25 9.08
CA GLY A 135 14.42 -59.45 9.04
C GLY A 135 15.11 -58.94 7.77
N GLN A 136 14.46 -58.07 7.01
CA GLN A 136 14.97 -57.46 5.77
C GLN A 136 14.96 -55.92 5.86
N PRO A 137 15.69 -55.30 6.81
CA PRO A 137 15.62 -53.86 7.05
C PRO A 137 16.11 -53.00 5.86
N ASP A 138 16.97 -53.56 5.02
CA ASP A 138 17.59 -52.88 3.87
C ASP A 138 16.87 -53.16 2.54
N ALA A 139 15.79 -53.95 2.56
CA ALA A 139 15.02 -54.22 1.35
C ALA A 139 14.32 -52.95 0.83
N PRO A 140 14.20 -52.78 -0.49
CA PRO A 140 13.51 -51.64 -1.07
C PRO A 140 12.02 -51.67 -0.70
N VAL A 141 11.50 -50.51 -0.32
CA VAL A 141 10.08 -50.28 -0.04
C VAL A 141 9.29 -50.41 -1.36
N SER A 142 8.27 -51.25 -1.35
CA SER A 142 7.37 -51.51 -2.47
C SER A 142 6.26 -50.46 -2.54
N LEU A 143 6.32 -49.59 -3.55
CA LEU A 143 5.31 -48.54 -3.74
C LEU A 143 4.13 -48.97 -4.62
N LYS A 144 3.94 -50.28 -4.85
CA LYS A 144 2.83 -50.80 -5.66
C LYS A 144 1.48 -50.36 -5.07
N GLY A 145 0.60 -49.84 -5.94
CA GLY A 145 -0.73 -49.35 -5.55
C GLY A 145 -0.79 -47.89 -5.10
N PHE A 146 0.28 -47.12 -5.25
CA PHE A 146 0.25 -45.66 -5.14
C PHE A 146 -0.04 -45.04 -6.52
N GLU A 147 -1.23 -45.29 -7.08
CA GLU A 147 -1.65 -44.57 -8.28
C GLU A 147 -1.95 -43.11 -7.88
N MET A 148 -1.05 -42.21 -8.25
CA MET A 148 -1.24 -40.76 -8.15
C MET A 148 -2.35 -40.34 -9.12
N LEU A 149 -3.63 -40.57 -8.81
CA LEU A 149 -4.80 -39.84 -9.35
C LEU A 149 -6.13 -40.55 -9.00
N LYS A 150 -6.79 -40.10 -7.92
CA LYS A 150 -8.25 -39.91 -7.89
C LYS A 150 -8.73 -39.05 -6.70
N ILE A 151 -8.00 -37.98 -6.34
CA ILE A 151 -8.47 -37.00 -5.34
C ILE A 151 -8.78 -35.66 -6.00
N ALA A 152 -9.27 -35.69 -7.25
CA ALA A 152 -9.84 -34.51 -7.91
C ALA A 152 -11.37 -34.55 -7.94
N GLU A 153 -12.02 -35.68 -7.68
CA GLU A 153 -13.49 -35.78 -7.71
C GLU A 153 -14.18 -35.39 -6.39
N ASP A 154 -13.59 -35.70 -5.22
CA ASP A 154 -14.23 -35.42 -3.93
C ASP A 154 -13.88 -34.03 -3.33
N ALA A 155 -12.99 -33.27 -3.97
CA ALA A 155 -12.59 -31.94 -3.49
C ALA A 155 -13.49 -30.81 -4.05
N VAL A 156 -14.24 -31.08 -5.13
CA VAL A 156 -15.07 -30.10 -5.88
C VAL A 156 -16.59 -30.34 -5.69
N ALA A 157 -17.00 -31.35 -4.91
CA ALA A 157 -18.38 -31.51 -4.43
C ALA A 157 -18.56 -30.89 -3.03
#